data_AF-A0A842YHS8-F1
#
_entry.id   AF-A0A842YHS8-F1
#
_cell.length_a   1.000
_cell.length_b   1.000
_cell.length_c   1.000
_cell.angle_alpha   90.00
_cell.angle_beta   90.00
_cell.angle_gamma   90.00
#
_symmetry.space_group_name_H-M   'P 1'
#
loop_
_entity.id
_entity.type
_entity.pdbx_description
1 polymer ?
#
loop_
_entity_poly.entity_id
_entity_poly.type
_entity_poly.pdbx_seq_one_letter_code
_entity_poly.pdbx_strand_id
1 'polypeptide(L)'
;ILKAITEYRSRSTRFLLGEVLPIIQGIISYMGDSPDVRLVEVAGSARRGKETVGDLDVLVSSLNPEAVTERFCSMPPIIRILGRGPTKSTVVLQNMLQVDLRVIPPESYGAALQYFTGSKEHNVKLRTIGVKAGYKLNEYGLYRRDNDERVEAEDEAKIYQALGMRWMPPELRENTGEIEAAMEGKLPNLVTLDQIRGDLHVHTDYSHAIDPLEDMVRKAIDMKLDYLAITDHSQSLAIARGLKEDKLMEQINEVKRLDDEYSEIRLLTGTECDIKSDGSMDYSDEVLEQLDWVVASIHIGMQRDEETITSRIIDAIHNPYTRVIGHPTGRLIQKRNPYEVNLDKIFEAAAEQKVFMEINCSPSRLDLRDVDARRAKEAGVKLTLGSDAHSVAQMEFLPLGVSVARRGWLEPLDVANTWSIEKVLGFRQ
;
A
#
# COMPACT_ATOMS: atom_id res chain seq x y z
N ILE A 1 17.03 3.57 30.55
CA ILE A 1 15.69 4.11 30.91
C ILE A 1 15.44 5.49 30.30
N LEU A 2 16.22 6.54 30.62
CA LEU A 2 16.02 7.87 30.02
C LEU A 2 16.15 7.88 28.49
N LYS A 3 17.14 7.19 27.92
CA LYS A 3 17.25 7.01 26.46
C LYS A 3 16.04 6.30 25.85
N ALA A 4 15.52 5.25 26.49
CA ALA A 4 14.32 4.53 26.08
C ALA A 4 13.04 5.36 26.22
N ILE A 5 12.95 6.25 27.21
CA ILE A 5 11.85 7.21 27.38
C ILE A 5 11.95 8.33 26.34
N THR A 6 13.15 8.81 26.02
CA THR A 6 13.38 9.77 24.94
C THR A 6 13.08 9.15 23.58
N GLU A 7 13.48 7.90 23.34
CA GLU A 7 13.14 7.11 22.15
C GLU A 7 11.63 6.88 22.07
N TYR A 8 10.96 6.52 23.17
CA TYR A 8 9.51 6.35 23.26
C TYR A 8 8.74 7.67 23.07
N ARG A 9 9.25 8.80 23.58
CA ARG A 9 8.69 10.15 23.35
C ARG A 9 9.02 10.68 21.95
N SER A 10 10.08 10.19 21.33
CA SER A 10 10.46 10.49 19.95
C SER A 10 9.81 9.56 18.92
N ARG A 11 9.15 8.48 19.37
CA ARG A 11 8.31 7.67 18.48
C ARG A 11 7.23 8.59 17.95
N SER A 12 7.30 8.77 16.64
CA SER A 12 6.25 9.35 15.80
C SER A 12 4.88 8.98 16.37
N THR A 13 4.00 9.96 16.62
CA THR A 13 2.60 9.76 17.01
C THR A 13 1.76 9.20 15.85
N ARG A 14 2.37 8.37 15.01
CA ARG A 14 1.82 7.86 13.77
C ARG A 14 1.72 6.35 13.83
N PHE A 15 0.67 5.81 13.26
CA PHE A 15 0.35 4.40 13.21
C PHE A 15 0.54 3.88 11.79
N LEU A 16 0.88 2.61 11.63
CA LEU A 16 0.92 1.98 10.31
C LEU A 16 -0.51 1.90 9.75
N LEU A 17 -0.69 2.18 8.46
CA LEU A 17 -2.02 2.11 7.85
C LEU A 17 -2.67 0.73 8.03
N GLY A 18 -1.91 -0.34 7.80
CA GLY A 18 -2.42 -1.71 7.94
C GLY A 18 -2.87 -2.07 9.37
N GLU A 19 -2.28 -1.46 10.41
CA GLU A 19 -2.74 -1.64 11.80
C GLU A 19 -4.04 -0.88 12.10
N VAL A 20 -4.30 0.19 11.33
CA VAL A 20 -5.44 1.08 11.55
C VAL A 20 -6.65 0.71 10.68
N LEU A 21 -6.46 0.03 9.55
CA LEU A 21 -7.55 -0.38 8.66
C LEU A 21 -8.64 -1.21 9.37
N PRO A 22 -8.34 -2.22 10.21
CA PRO A 22 -9.37 -2.94 10.95
C PRO A 22 -10.16 -2.04 11.92
N ILE A 23 -9.50 -1.03 12.50
CA ILE A 23 -10.14 -0.04 13.38
C ILE A 23 -11.08 0.84 12.57
N ILE A 24 -10.64 1.32 11.39
CA ILE A 24 -11.48 2.08 10.45
C ILE A 24 -12.74 1.29 10.09
N GLN A 25 -12.59 0.02 9.72
CA GLN A 25 -13.72 -0.84 9.38
C GLN A 25 -14.67 -1.05 10.56
N GLY A 26 -14.12 -1.23 11.76
CA GLY A 26 -14.90 -1.33 13.00
C GLY A 26 -15.69 -0.05 13.29
N ILE A 27 -15.10 1.13 13.11
CA ILE A 27 -15.77 2.42 13.29
C ILE A 27 -16.88 2.59 12.25
N ILE A 28 -16.60 2.33 10.97
CA ILE A 28 -17.57 2.46 9.88
C ILE A 28 -18.77 1.56 10.14
N SER A 29 -18.53 0.29 10.48
CA SER A 29 -19.58 -0.67 10.82
C SER A 29 -20.41 -0.21 12.03
N TYR A 30 -19.74 0.11 13.14
CA TYR A 30 -20.40 0.55 14.36
C TYR A 30 -21.26 1.81 14.14
N MET A 31 -20.75 2.80 13.40
CA MET A 31 -21.50 4.03 13.14
C MET A 31 -22.64 3.81 12.12
N GLY A 32 -22.40 3.00 11.09
CA GLY A 32 -23.35 2.71 10.02
C GLY A 32 -24.61 1.96 10.47
N ASP A 33 -24.55 1.22 11.57
CA ASP A 33 -25.69 0.51 12.16
C ASP A 33 -26.76 1.42 12.81
N SER A 34 -26.57 2.74 12.79
CA SER A 34 -27.49 3.71 13.38
C SER A 34 -28.48 4.27 12.35
N PRO A 35 -29.80 4.36 12.65
CA PRO A 35 -30.75 5.03 11.76
C PRO A 35 -30.50 6.54 11.63
N ASP A 36 -29.76 7.13 12.57
CA ASP A 36 -29.36 8.54 12.52
C ASP A 36 -28.17 8.80 11.59
N VAL A 37 -27.51 7.75 11.08
CA VAL A 37 -26.37 7.86 10.18
C VAL A 37 -26.81 7.56 8.75
N ARG A 38 -26.53 8.48 7.83
CA ARG A 38 -26.79 8.27 6.39
C ARG A 38 -25.57 7.74 5.67
N LEU A 39 -24.42 8.34 5.93
CA LEU A 39 -23.12 7.99 5.35
C LEU A 39 -22.06 8.14 6.43
N VAL A 40 -21.05 7.28 6.39
CA VAL A 40 -19.86 7.37 7.25
C VAL A 40 -18.64 7.04 6.42
N GLU A 41 -17.61 7.87 6.51
CA GLU A 41 -16.35 7.66 5.81
C GLU A 41 -15.19 8.19 6.65
N VAL A 42 -14.04 7.54 6.56
CA VAL A 42 -12.80 8.04 7.15
C VAL A 42 -12.06 8.85 6.09
N ALA A 43 -11.73 10.10 6.43
CA ALA A 43 -11.04 11.06 5.59
C ALA A 43 -9.53 11.10 5.93
N GLY A 44 -8.90 12.26 5.74
CA GLY A 44 -7.51 12.48 6.08
C GLY A 44 -6.51 11.61 5.31
N SER A 45 -5.34 11.38 5.90
CA SER A 45 -4.28 10.58 5.27
C SER A 45 -4.63 9.10 5.10
N ALA A 46 -5.56 8.59 5.90
CA ALA A 46 -6.05 7.22 5.78
C ALA A 46 -6.79 7.02 4.45
N ARG A 47 -7.72 7.92 4.11
CA ARG A 47 -8.42 7.89 2.81
C ARG A 47 -7.48 8.03 1.62
N ARG A 48 -6.39 8.79 1.78
CA ARG A 48 -5.34 8.93 0.75
C ARG A 48 -4.36 7.74 0.72
N GLY A 49 -4.52 6.76 1.60
CA GLY A 49 -3.69 5.55 1.60
C GLY A 49 -2.24 5.76 2.02
N LYS A 50 -1.94 6.80 2.83
CA LYS A 50 -0.55 7.00 3.32
C LYS A 50 -0.12 5.83 4.19
N GLU A 51 1.13 5.39 4.00
CA GLU A 51 1.77 4.29 4.74
C GLU A 51 1.67 4.41 6.26
N THR A 52 1.64 5.64 6.76
CA THR A 52 1.38 5.95 8.17
C THR A 52 0.30 7.01 8.28
N VAL A 53 -0.47 6.97 9.35
CA VAL A 53 -1.53 7.93 9.68
C VAL A 53 -1.30 8.52 11.07
N GLY A 54 -1.75 9.75 11.31
CA GLY A 54 -1.67 10.37 12.63
C GLY A 54 -2.91 10.02 13.44
N ASP A 55 -3.82 10.97 13.50
CA ASP A 55 -5.22 10.78 13.89
C ASP A 55 -6.06 10.23 12.73
N LEU A 56 -7.30 9.86 13.06
CA LEU A 56 -8.35 9.55 12.09
C LEU A 56 -9.44 10.62 12.11
N ASP A 57 -9.79 11.13 10.93
CA ASP A 57 -10.95 11.99 10.71
C ASP A 57 -12.14 11.15 10.24
N VAL A 58 -13.17 10.99 11.07
CA VAL A 58 -14.42 10.28 10.74
C VAL A 58 -15.48 11.32 10.38
N LEU A 59 -15.96 11.28 9.14
CA LEU A 59 -17.04 12.14 8.66
C LEU A 59 -18.35 11.34 8.63
N VAL A 60 -19.37 11.88 9.29
CA VAL A 60 -20.70 11.26 9.35
C VAL A 60 -21.74 12.22 8.80
N SER A 61 -22.51 11.78 7.79
CA SER A 61 -23.66 12.51 7.28
C SER A 61 -24.90 12.22 8.14
N SER A 62 -25.54 13.26 8.69
CA SER A 62 -26.71 13.09 9.56
C SER A 62 -27.57 14.36 9.67
N LEU A 63 -28.87 14.18 9.92
CA LEU A 63 -29.79 15.23 10.36
C LEU A 63 -29.94 15.31 11.89
N ASN A 64 -29.39 14.35 12.63
CA ASN A 64 -29.48 14.25 14.09
C ASN A 64 -28.08 14.19 14.72
N PRO A 65 -27.36 15.33 14.75
CA PRO A 65 -25.95 15.34 15.08
C PRO A 65 -25.64 14.98 16.54
N GLU A 66 -26.57 15.27 17.45
CA GLU A 66 -26.42 14.94 18.87
C GLU A 66 -26.46 13.42 19.10
N ALA A 67 -27.40 12.71 18.46
CA ALA A 67 -27.49 11.25 18.55
C ALA A 67 -26.26 10.55 17.96
N VAL A 68 -25.75 11.05 16.82
CA VAL A 68 -24.50 10.55 16.22
C VAL A 68 -23.31 10.77 17.14
N THR A 69 -23.19 11.96 17.73
CA THR A 69 -22.13 12.27 18.67
C THR A 69 -22.20 11.37 19.91
N GLU A 70 -23.39 11.16 20.47
CA GLU A 70 -23.59 10.28 21.61
C GLU A 70 -23.14 8.85 21.28
N ARG A 71 -23.60 8.31 20.15
CA ARG A 71 -23.19 6.99 19.68
C ARG A 71 -21.67 6.88 19.55
N PHE A 72 -21.03 7.83 18.85
CA PHE A 72 -19.59 7.83 18.66
C PHE A 72 -18.83 7.84 19.99
N CYS A 73 -19.24 8.68 20.95
CA CYS A 73 -18.59 8.76 22.26
C CYS A 73 -18.83 7.51 23.15
N SER A 74 -19.79 6.66 22.80
CA SER A 74 -20.09 5.39 23.48
C SER A 74 -19.45 4.16 22.83
N MET A 75 -18.70 4.34 21.74
CA MET A 75 -18.05 3.26 21.00
C MET A 75 -16.92 2.58 21.82
N PRO A 76 -16.87 1.24 21.91
CA PRO A 76 -15.70 0.56 22.43
C PRO A 76 -14.56 0.51 21.39
N PRO A 77 -13.26 0.50 21.76
CA PRO A 77 -12.71 0.59 23.11
C PRO A 77 -12.17 2.01 23.42
N ILE A 78 -13.05 3.01 23.52
CA ILE A 78 -12.65 4.36 23.96
C ILE A 78 -12.12 4.32 25.40
N ILE A 79 -10.93 4.90 25.62
CA ILE A 79 -10.33 5.07 26.96
C ILE A 79 -10.43 6.50 27.49
N ARG A 80 -10.59 7.48 26.59
CA ARG A 80 -10.69 8.89 26.97
C ARG A 80 -11.45 9.70 25.92
N ILE A 81 -12.34 10.58 26.38
CA ILE A 81 -12.98 11.61 25.54
C ILE A 81 -12.22 12.92 25.77
N LEU A 82 -11.66 13.49 24.71
CA LEU A 82 -10.91 14.76 24.77
C LEU A 82 -11.80 15.98 24.56
N GLY A 83 -12.86 15.83 23.77
CA GLY A 83 -13.85 16.86 23.52
C GLY A 83 -15.14 16.25 23.03
N ARG A 84 -16.27 16.85 23.45
CA ARG A 84 -17.61 16.46 23.02
C ARG A 84 -18.42 17.71 22.73
N GLY A 85 -18.95 17.81 21.52
CA GLY A 85 -19.80 18.89 21.06
C GLY A 85 -20.81 18.36 20.04
N PRO A 86 -21.85 19.14 19.70
CA PRO A 86 -22.99 18.64 18.93
C PRO A 86 -22.60 18.06 17.57
N THR A 87 -21.61 18.65 16.88
CA THR A 87 -21.16 18.24 15.54
C THR A 87 -19.67 17.87 15.48
N LYS A 88 -18.95 17.97 16.59
CA LYS A 88 -17.53 17.63 16.68
C LYS A 88 -17.24 16.95 18.00
N SER A 89 -16.58 15.81 17.94
CA SER A 89 -16.07 15.12 19.13
C SER A 89 -14.70 14.52 18.85
N THR A 90 -13.89 14.35 19.90
CA THR A 90 -12.57 13.73 19.80
C THR A 90 -12.45 12.70 20.91
N VAL A 91 -12.05 11.49 20.55
CA VAL A 91 -11.84 10.37 21.47
C VAL A 91 -10.45 9.77 21.27
N VAL A 92 -9.99 9.05 22.28
CA VAL A 92 -8.76 8.27 22.24
C VAL A 92 -9.11 6.82 22.54
N LEU A 93 -8.69 5.93 21.65
CA LEU A 93 -8.90 4.49 21.76
C LEU A 93 -7.82 3.84 22.63
N GLN A 94 -8.05 2.59 23.03
CA GLN A 94 -7.13 1.82 23.88
C GLN A 94 -5.70 1.71 23.33
N ASN A 95 -5.52 1.70 22.01
CA ASN A 95 -4.20 1.71 21.36
C ASN A 95 -3.57 3.11 21.26
N MET A 96 -4.13 4.11 21.94
CA MET A 96 -3.72 5.53 21.92
C MET A 96 -4.00 6.28 20.62
N LEU A 97 -4.69 5.66 19.65
CA LEU A 97 -5.11 6.34 18.43
C LEU A 97 -6.18 7.39 18.75
N GLN A 98 -5.95 8.63 18.31
CA GLN A 98 -6.95 9.69 18.38
C GLN A 98 -7.89 9.60 17.18
N VAL A 99 -9.18 9.72 17.44
CA VAL A 99 -10.23 9.72 16.42
C VAL A 99 -11.09 10.96 16.59
N ASP A 100 -11.15 11.78 15.55
CA ASP A 100 -11.93 13.00 15.46
C ASP A 100 -13.20 12.73 14.64
N LEU A 101 -14.37 12.97 15.25
CA LEU A 101 -15.67 12.94 14.57
C LEU A 101 -16.02 14.32 14.05
N ARG A 102 -16.55 14.37 12.82
CA ARG A 102 -17.31 15.49 12.27
C ARG A 102 -18.66 15.02 11.78
N VAL A 103 -19.73 15.59 12.33
CA VAL A 103 -21.08 15.38 11.82
C VAL A 103 -21.41 16.50 10.84
N ILE A 104 -21.76 16.11 9.61
CA ILE A 104 -21.93 16.99 8.47
C ILE A 104 -23.39 16.90 8.00
N PRO A 105 -24.04 18.04 7.69
CA PRO A 105 -25.33 18.04 7.01
C PRO A 105 -25.24 17.31 5.66
N PRO A 106 -26.24 16.50 5.27
CA PRO A 106 -26.22 15.73 4.02
C PRO A 106 -25.89 16.57 2.78
N GLU A 107 -26.42 17.78 2.71
CA GLU A 107 -26.25 18.72 1.61
C GLU A 107 -24.83 19.31 1.47
N SER A 108 -23.94 19.03 2.42
CA SER A 108 -22.54 19.52 2.46
C SER A 108 -21.52 18.38 2.46
N TYR A 109 -21.96 17.13 2.31
CA TYR A 109 -21.11 15.97 2.53
C TYR A 109 -19.93 15.88 1.54
N GLY A 110 -20.17 16.14 0.25
CA GLY A 110 -19.12 16.13 -0.78
C GLY A 110 -18.03 17.18 -0.55
N ALA A 111 -18.41 18.39 -0.12
CA ALA A 111 -17.45 19.44 0.22
C ALA A 111 -16.64 19.10 1.48
N ALA A 112 -17.28 18.52 2.49
CA ALA A 112 -16.58 18.05 3.68
C ALA A 112 -15.61 16.91 3.35
N LEU A 113 -16.01 15.95 2.52
CA LEU A 113 -15.12 14.89 2.04
C LEU A 113 -13.89 15.48 1.34
N GLN A 114 -14.08 16.41 0.40
CA GLN A 114 -12.99 17.11 -0.28
C GLN A 114 -12.04 17.76 0.76
N TYR A 115 -12.62 18.55 1.66
CA TYR A 115 -11.88 19.36 2.62
C TYR A 115 -11.08 18.52 3.62
N PHE A 116 -11.71 17.55 4.27
CA PHE A 116 -11.07 16.73 5.30
C PHE A 116 -10.22 15.61 4.72
N THR A 117 -10.44 15.19 3.47
CA THR A 117 -9.52 14.27 2.78
C THR A 117 -8.16 14.93 2.55
N GLY A 118 -8.15 16.21 2.14
CA GLY A 118 -6.92 16.91 1.81
C GLY A 118 -6.18 16.31 0.60
N SER A 119 -4.86 16.39 0.53
CA SER A 119 -3.93 16.96 1.51
C SER A 119 -4.11 18.47 1.74
N LYS A 120 -3.40 19.04 2.72
CA LYS A 120 -3.37 20.49 2.95
C LYS A 120 -2.91 21.23 1.69
N GLU A 121 -1.87 20.72 1.04
CA GLU A 121 -1.26 21.29 -0.16
C GLU A 121 -2.25 21.24 -1.33
N HIS A 122 -2.93 20.09 -1.51
CA HIS A 122 -4.01 19.93 -2.49
C HIS A 122 -5.14 20.96 -2.27
N ASN A 123 -5.62 21.08 -1.03
CA ASN A 123 -6.67 22.03 -0.67
C ASN A 123 -6.28 23.49 -0.92
N VAL A 124 -5.03 23.87 -0.60
CA VAL A 124 -4.53 25.23 -0.85
C VAL A 124 -4.51 25.53 -2.35
N LYS A 125 -4.04 24.59 -3.16
CA LYS A 125 -4.00 24.73 -4.62
C LYS A 125 -5.41 24.84 -5.21
N LEU A 126 -6.34 23.96 -4.81
CA LEU A 126 -7.74 24.02 -5.24
C LEU A 126 -8.42 25.34 -4.88
N ARG A 127 -8.24 25.84 -3.65
CA ARG A 127 -8.80 27.13 -3.25
C ARG A 127 -8.22 28.29 -4.06
N THR A 128 -6.94 28.24 -4.41
CA THR A 128 -6.31 29.25 -5.26
C THR A 128 -6.90 29.25 -6.67
N ILE A 129 -7.17 28.06 -7.24
CA ILE A 129 -7.86 27.91 -8.52
C ILE A 129 -9.28 28.45 -8.42
N GLY A 130 -10.03 28.05 -7.39
CA GLY A 130 -11.39 28.54 -7.14
C GLY A 130 -11.45 30.06 -7.05
N VAL A 131 -10.56 30.68 -6.27
CA VAL A 131 -10.49 32.15 -6.12
C VAL A 131 -10.28 32.85 -7.46
N LYS A 132 -9.41 32.32 -8.32
CA LYS A 132 -9.16 32.86 -9.68
C LYS A 132 -10.37 32.67 -10.60
N ALA A 133 -11.14 31.60 -10.42
CA ALA A 133 -12.35 31.30 -11.16
C ALA A 133 -13.62 31.99 -10.58
N GLY A 134 -13.49 32.84 -9.57
CA GLY A 134 -14.62 33.55 -8.96
C GLY A 134 -15.39 32.75 -7.90
N TYR A 135 -14.81 31.66 -7.40
CA TYR A 135 -15.41 30.78 -6.38
C TYR A 135 -14.70 30.84 -5.02
N LYS A 136 -15.43 30.44 -3.99
CA LYS A 136 -14.98 30.23 -2.60
C LYS A 136 -15.33 28.79 -2.21
N LEU A 137 -14.31 27.99 -1.91
CA LEU A 137 -14.45 26.60 -1.47
C LEU A 137 -14.12 26.49 0.02
N ASN A 138 -15.02 25.89 0.79
CA ASN A 138 -14.84 25.57 2.21
C ASN A 138 -15.45 24.18 2.52
N GLU A 139 -15.47 23.80 3.80
CA GLU A 139 -15.98 22.50 4.26
C GLU A 139 -17.49 22.30 4.06
N TYR A 140 -18.25 23.34 3.72
CA TYR A 140 -19.70 23.29 3.53
C TYR A 140 -20.12 23.37 2.07
N GLY A 141 -19.25 23.82 1.17
CA GLY A 141 -19.59 23.94 -0.24
C GLY A 141 -18.62 24.78 -1.07
N LEU A 142 -18.90 24.77 -2.37
CA LEU A 142 -18.38 25.68 -3.37
C LEU A 142 -19.43 26.78 -3.61
N TYR A 143 -19.03 28.04 -3.46
CA TYR A 143 -19.90 29.20 -3.58
C TYR A 143 -19.34 30.21 -4.58
N ARG A 144 -20.20 30.98 -5.25
CA ARG A 144 -19.77 32.14 -6.02
C ARG A 144 -19.36 33.27 -5.08
N ARG A 145 -18.29 34.01 -5.42
CA ARG A 145 -17.76 35.07 -4.55
C ARG A 145 -18.53 36.39 -4.61
N ASP A 146 -19.29 36.61 -5.67
CA ASP A 146 -20.03 37.85 -5.91
C ASP A 146 -21.36 37.90 -5.16
N ASN A 147 -22.05 36.76 -5.01
CA ASN A 147 -23.38 36.69 -4.40
C ASN A 147 -23.52 35.60 -3.31
N ASP A 148 -22.45 34.88 -2.96
CA ASP A 148 -22.45 33.73 -2.03
C ASP A 148 -23.47 32.61 -2.40
N GLU A 149 -23.88 32.54 -3.66
CA GLU A 149 -24.75 31.47 -4.18
C GLU A 149 -23.99 30.14 -4.19
N ARG A 150 -24.61 29.10 -3.65
CA ARG A 150 -24.05 27.74 -3.61
C ARG A 150 -24.08 27.12 -5.00
N VAL A 151 -22.90 26.73 -5.49
CA VAL A 151 -22.71 26.08 -6.80
C VAL A 151 -22.83 24.56 -6.66
N GLU A 152 -22.12 23.98 -5.69
CA GLU A 152 -22.11 22.55 -5.40
C GLU A 152 -21.62 22.33 -3.97
N ALA A 153 -22.07 21.26 -3.31
CA ALA A 153 -21.66 20.92 -1.95
C ALA A 153 -21.88 19.43 -1.59
N GLU A 154 -22.82 18.77 -2.25
CA GLU A 154 -23.25 17.41 -1.91
C GLU A 154 -22.34 16.36 -2.56
N ASP A 155 -21.89 16.62 -3.78
CA ASP A 155 -21.10 15.67 -4.57
C ASP A 155 -19.66 16.14 -4.73
N GLU A 156 -18.72 15.37 -4.18
CA GLU A 156 -17.29 15.66 -4.24
C GLU A 156 -16.80 15.81 -5.69
N ALA A 157 -17.25 14.96 -6.62
CA ALA A 157 -16.82 14.98 -8.01
C ALA A 157 -17.33 16.22 -8.77
N LYS A 158 -18.57 16.64 -8.50
CA LYS A 158 -19.14 17.85 -9.11
C LYS A 158 -18.43 19.13 -8.65
N ILE A 159 -17.84 19.16 -7.45
CA ILE A 159 -17.00 20.29 -7.01
C ILE A 159 -15.78 20.43 -7.92
N TYR A 160 -15.09 19.34 -8.23
CA TYR A 160 -13.96 19.35 -9.17
C TYR A 160 -14.40 19.76 -10.58
N GLN A 161 -15.53 19.24 -11.06
CA GLN A 161 -16.08 19.62 -12.37
C GLN A 161 -16.40 21.11 -12.47
N ALA A 162 -17.00 21.70 -11.43
CA ALA A 162 -17.28 23.13 -11.36
C ALA A 162 -16.00 24.00 -11.35
N LEU A 163 -14.89 23.45 -10.86
CA LEU A 163 -13.56 24.06 -10.92
C LEU A 163 -12.82 23.77 -12.24
N GLY A 164 -13.46 23.13 -13.21
CA GLY A 164 -12.91 22.88 -14.54
C GLY A 164 -11.89 21.74 -14.59
N MET A 165 -12.00 20.74 -13.70
CA MET A 165 -11.10 19.59 -13.69
C MET A 165 -11.85 18.28 -13.47
N ARG A 166 -11.28 17.16 -13.92
CA ARG A 166 -11.80 15.82 -13.59
C ARG A 166 -11.61 15.54 -12.09
N TRP A 167 -12.54 14.83 -11.47
CA TRP A 167 -12.34 14.32 -10.12
C TRP A 167 -11.17 13.34 -10.11
N MET A 168 -10.29 13.45 -9.11
CA MET A 168 -9.20 12.52 -8.88
C MET A 168 -9.42 11.70 -7.61
N PRO A 169 -9.03 10.40 -7.64
CA PRO A 169 -9.02 9.57 -6.45
C PRO A 169 -8.20 10.20 -5.30
N PRO A 170 -8.63 10.02 -4.03
CA PRO A 170 -7.94 10.55 -2.85
C PRO A 170 -6.43 10.27 -2.79
N GLU A 171 -6.00 9.12 -3.28
CA GLU A 171 -4.62 8.64 -3.29
C GLU A 171 -3.68 9.58 -4.05
N LEU A 172 -4.20 10.31 -5.05
CA LEU A 172 -3.40 11.25 -5.85
C LEU A 172 -3.27 12.63 -5.21
N ARG A 173 -4.06 12.96 -4.17
CA ARG A 173 -4.23 14.33 -3.64
C ARG A 173 -3.08 14.74 -2.73
N GLU A 174 -1.88 14.85 -3.29
CA GLU A 174 -0.66 15.25 -2.60
C GLU A 174 0.01 16.51 -3.22
N ASN A 175 -0.63 17.15 -4.21
CA ASN A 175 -0.10 18.29 -4.96
C ASN A 175 1.24 17.98 -5.63
N THR A 176 1.29 16.88 -6.37
CA THR A 176 2.46 16.35 -7.10
C THR A 176 2.19 16.24 -8.61
N GLY A 177 1.27 17.08 -9.11
CA GLY A 177 0.90 17.21 -10.52
C GLY A 177 -0.50 16.68 -10.86
N GLU A 178 -1.25 16.15 -9.88
CA GLU A 178 -2.57 15.55 -10.08
C GLU A 178 -3.61 16.59 -10.52
N ILE A 179 -3.48 17.83 -10.06
CA ILE A 179 -4.41 18.91 -10.39
C ILE A 179 -4.22 19.34 -11.84
N GLU A 180 -2.97 19.54 -12.26
CA GLU A 180 -2.61 19.84 -13.65
C GLU A 180 -3.07 18.72 -14.59
N ALA A 181 -2.78 17.47 -14.25
CA ALA A 181 -3.25 16.31 -15.01
C ALA A 181 -4.78 16.24 -15.09
N ALA A 182 -5.49 16.59 -14.02
CA ALA A 182 -6.95 16.60 -14.00
C ALA A 182 -7.58 17.71 -14.84
N MET A 183 -6.97 18.89 -14.88
CA MET A 183 -7.41 20.01 -15.73
C MET A 183 -7.15 19.71 -17.21
N GLU A 184 -6.03 19.05 -17.53
CA GLU A 184 -5.67 18.66 -18.89
C GLU A 184 -6.37 17.36 -19.36
N GLY A 185 -7.12 16.69 -18.48
CA GLY A 185 -7.78 15.42 -18.80
C GLY A 185 -6.82 14.23 -18.99
N LYS A 186 -5.64 14.30 -18.36
CA LYS A 186 -4.51 13.34 -18.45
C LYS A 186 -4.26 12.57 -17.15
N LEU A 187 -5.26 12.44 -16.27
CA LEU A 187 -5.14 11.58 -15.10
C LEU A 187 -4.87 10.12 -15.54
N PRO A 188 -3.97 9.39 -14.86
CA PRO A 188 -3.68 8.00 -15.18
C PRO A 188 -4.89 7.09 -14.90
N ASN A 189 -5.04 6.01 -15.67
CA ASN A 189 -6.02 4.97 -15.37
C ASN A 189 -5.47 4.03 -14.29
N LEU A 190 -5.60 4.43 -13.03
CA LEU A 190 -4.97 3.74 -11.90
C LEU A 190 -5.36 2.26 -11.80
N VAL A 191 -4.39 1.43 -11.43
CA VAL A 191 -4.63 0.03 -11.07
C VAL A 191 -5.68 -0.09 -9.95
N THR A 192 -6.51 -1.14 -10.03
CA THR A 192 -7.53 -1.45 -9.03
C THR A 192 -7.32 -2.85 -8.44
N LEU A 193 -7.91 -3.08 -7.26
CA LEU A 193 -7.75 -4.35 -6.53
C LEU A 193 -8.34 -5.54 -7.30
N ASP A 194 -9.48 -5.36 -7.96
CA ASP A 194 -10.16 -6.39 -8.76
C ASP A 194 -9.37 -6.83 -10.01
N GLN A 195 -8.34 -6.07 -10.39
CA GLN A 195 -7.43 -6.42 -11.48
C GLN A 195 -6.25 -7.26 -11.00
N ILE A 196 -6.04 -7.42 -9.69
CA ILE A 196 -4.94 -8.20 -9.15
C ILE A 196 -5.28 -9.70 -9.26
N ARG A 197 -4.48 -10.40 -10.06
CA ARG A 197 -4.65 -11.81 -10.44
C ARG A 197 -3.74 -12.75 -9.65
N GLY A 198 -2.78 -12.25 -8.89
CA GLY A 198 -1.91 -13.13 -8.12
C GLY A 198 -1.06 -12.44 -7.08
N ASP A 199 -0.45 -13.27 -6.24
CA ASP A 199 0.51 -12.87 -5.21
C ASP A 199 1.88 -13.47 -5.54
N LEU A 200 2.89 -12.63 -5.72
CA LEU A 200 4.19 -13.00 -6.27
C LEU A 200 5.31 -13.06 -5.21
N HIS A 201 4.95 -13.04 -3.92
CA HIS A 201 5.90 -13.22 -2.81
C HIS A 201 5.18 -13.74 -1.56
N VAL A 202 5.25 -15.05 -1.32
CA VAL A 202 4.60 -15.72 -0.17
C VAL A 202 5.53 -16.78 0.41
N HIS A 203 5.57 -16.88 1.74
CA HIS A 203 6.38 -17.85 2.48
C HIS A 203 5.50 -18.93 3.12
N THR A 204 6.12 -20.08 3.42
CA THR A 204 5.44 -21.26 3.94
C THR A 204 6.21 -21.88 5.11
N ASP A 205 5.63 -22.93 5.70
CA ASP A 205 6.21 -23.69 6.79
C ASP A 205 7.49 -24.46 6.41
N TYR A 206 7.83 -24.53 5.12
CA TYR A 206 9.13 -25.01 4.66
C TYR A 206 10.31 -24.16 5.17
N SER A 207 10.11 -22.84 5.32
CA SER A 207 11.07 -21.96 5.99
C SER A 207 10.63 -21.64 7.43
N HIS A 208 9.96 -20.51 7.62
CA HIS A 208 9.64 -19.94 8.92
C HIS A 208 8.26 -19.27 8.98
N ALA A 209 7.44 -19.40 7.93
CA ALA A 209 6.04 -19.04 8.03
C ALA A 209 5.31 -19.97 9.00
N ILE A 210 4.14 -19.53 9.45
CA ILE A 210 3.35 -20.23 10.47
C ILE A 210 2.51 -21.33 9.83
N ASP A 211 1.93 -21.06 8.66
CA ASP A 211 0.92 -21.90 8.05
C ASP A 211 1.54 -22.83 6.97
N PRO A 212 0.99 -24.06 6.85
CA PRO A 212 1.38 -25.00 5.80
C PRO A 212 1.25 -24.43 4.39
N LEU A 213 2.16 -24.84 3.49
CA LEU A 213 2.12 -24.47 2.06
C LEU A 213 0.72 -24.68 1.44
N GLU A 214 0.10 -25.85 1.67
CA GLU A 214 -1.24 -26.14 1.11
C GLU A 214 -2.34 -25.21 1.65
N ASP A 215 -2.23 -24.75 2.91
CA ASP A 215 -3.18 -23.79 3.47
C ASP A 215 -3.05 -22.42 2.80
N MET A 216 -1.83 -22.01 2.44
CA MET A 216 -1.58 -20.80 1.65
C MET A 216 -2.21 -20.91 0.25
N VAL A 217 -2.10 -22.07 -0.39
CA VAL A 217 -2.75 -22.36 -1.70
C VAL A 217 -4.26 -22.26 -1.59
N ARG A 218 -4.87 -22.92 -0.59
CA ARG A 218 -6.32 -22.86 -0.35
C ARG A 218 -6.79 -21.43 -0.09
N LYS A 219 -6.01 -20.63 0.65
CA LYS A 219 -6.31 -19.21 0.87
C LYS A 219 -6.25 -18.40 -0.42
N ALA A 220 -5.27 -18.63 -1.30
CA ALA A 220 -5.20 -17.96 -2.60
C ALA A 220 -6.42 -18.26 -3.48
N ILE A 221 -6.90 -19.51 -3.47
CA ILE A 221 -8.12 -19.92 -4.19
C ILE A 221 -9.36 -19.22 -3.62
N ASP A 222 -9.50 -19.14 -2.29
CA ASP A 222 -10.58 -18.38 -1.63
C ASP A 222 -10.57 -16.89 -2.00
N MET A 223 -9.36 -16.33 -2.13
CA MET A 223 -9.13 -14.97 -2.63
C MET A 223 -9.34 -14.81 -4.14
N LYS A 224 -9.59 -15.91 -4.87
CA LYS A 224 -9.78 -15.96 -6.34
C LYS A 224 -8.58 -15.43 -7.12
N LEU A 225 -7.38 -15.72 -6.64
CA LEU A 225 -6.16 -15.47 -7.37
C LEU A 225 -5.98 -16.53 -8.45
N ASP A 226 -5.55 -16.10 -9.64
CA ASP A 226 -5.21 -16.96 -10.77
C ASP A 226 -3.83 -17.61 -10.60
N TYR A 227 -2.92 -16.98 -9.84
CA TYR A 227 -1.59 -17.53 -9.57
C TYR A 227 -1.00 -17.12 -8.22
N LEU A 228 -0.12 -17.97 -7.69
CA LEU A 228 0.59 -17.80 -6.43
C LEU A 228 2.06 -18.23 -6.58
N ALA A 229 3.00 -17.38 -6.17
CA ALA A 229 4.41 -17.75 -6.09
C ALA A 229 4.81 -18.15 -4.67
N ILE A 230 5.34 -19.36 -4.51
CA ILE A 230 5.93 -19.82 -3.24
C ILE A 230 7.41 -19.46 -3.26
N THR A 231 7.84 -18.60 -2.35
CA THR A 231 9.16 -17.94 -2.39
C THR A 231 9.84 -17.99 -1.03
N ASP A 232 9.98 -19.20 -0.47
CA ASP A 232 10.69 -19.39 0.79
C ASP A 232 12.17 -18.99 0.69
N HIS A 233 12.74 -18.57 1.83
CA HIS A 233 14.09 -18.00 1.88
C HIS A 233 15.20 -19.00 1.56
N SER A 234 16.27 -18.49 0.96
CA SER A 234 17.48 -19.25 0.68
C SER A 234 18.38 -19.52 1.91
N GLN A 235 19.35 -20.42 1.73
CA GLN A 235 20.18 -21.05 2.76
C GLN A 235 20.85 -20.13 3.80
N SER A 236 21.30 -18.94 3.40
CA SER A 236 22.11 -18.07 4.26
C SER A 236 21.30 -17.40 5.39
N LEU A 237 19.98 -17.39 5.29
CA LEU A 237 19.11 -16.77 6.30
C LEU A 237 18.76 -17.76 7.42
N ALA A 238 19.76 -18.13 8.23
CA ALA A 238 19.61 -19.13 9.29
C ALA A 238 18.52 -18.77 10.33
N ILE A 239 18.31 -17.48 10.61
CA ILE A 239 17.25 -16.99 11.53
C ILE A 239 15.85 -17.32 11.00
N ALA A 240 15.71 -17.36 9.67
CA ALA A 240 14.47 -17.65 8.98
C ALA A 240 14.40 -19.11 8.48
N ARG A 241 15.26 -19.98 9.01
CA ARG A 241 15.37 -21.40 8.62
C ARG A 241 15.48 -21.59 7.10
N GLY A 242 16.29 -20.74 6.46
CA GLY A 242 16.53 -20.77 5.02
C GLY A 242 16.83 -22.17 4.47
N LEU A 243 16.27 -22.46 3.30
CA LEU A 243 16.28 -23.80 2.73
C LEU A 243 17.67 -24.13 2.17
N LYS A 244 18.18 -25.31 2.52
CA LYS A 244 19.27 -25.91 1.75
C LYS A 244 18.72 -26.48 0.44
N GLU A 245 19.59 -26.75 -0.52
CA GLU A 245 19.20 -27.22 -1.86
C GLU A 245 18.34 -28.49 -1.80
N ASP A 246 18.66 -29.45 -0.93
CA ASP A 246 17.86 -30.67 -0.73
C ASP A 246 16.42 -30.36 -0.30
N LYS A 247 16.25 -29.42 0.63
CA LYS A 247 14.94 -28.96 1.10
C LYS A 247 14.19 -28.11 0.08
N LEU A 248 14.90 -27.29 -0.69
CA LEU A 248 14.30 -26.57 -1.83
C LEU A 248 13.76 -27.55 -2.87
N MET A 249 14.49 -28.63 -3.18
CA MET A 249 14.01 -29.65 -4.10
C MET A 249 12.76 -30.39 -3.58
N GLU A 250 12.68 -30.65 -2.28
CA GLU A 250 11.44 -31.16 -1.65
C GLU A 250 10.27 -30.18 -1.86
N GLN A 251 10.48 -28.89 -1.61
CA GLN A 251 9.46 -27.86 -1.84
C GLN A 251 9.03 -27.78 -3.30
N ILE A 252 9.97 -27.76 -4.25
CA ILE A 252 9.69 -27.71 -5.69
C ILE A 252 8.78 -28.86 -6.10
N ASN A 253 9.05 -30.07 -5.61
CA ASN A 253 8.22 -31.24 -5.91
C ASN A 253 6.82 -31.12 -5.30
N GLU A 254 6.72 -30.58 -4.09
CA GLU A 254 5.44 -30.38 -3.42
C GLU A 254 4.59 -29.30 -4.11
N VAL A 255 5.21 -28.17 -4.51
CA VAL A 255 4.54 -27.12 -5.28
C VAL A 255 4.01 -27.69 -6.60
N LYS A 256 4.81 -28.48 -7.33
CA LYS A 256 4.37 -29.12 -8.59
C LYS A 256 3.22 -30.11 -8.35
N ARG A 257 3.30 -30.91 -7.29
CA ARG A 257 2.24 -31.86 -6.91
C ARG A 257 0.92 -31.12 -6.64
N LEU A 258 0.98 -30.00 -5.93
CA LEU A 258 -0.19 -29.18 -5.61
C LEU A 258 -0.71 -28.41 -6.83
N ASP A 259 0.17 -27.93 -7.70
CA ASP A 259 -0.20 -27.31 -8.98
C ASP A 259 -0.99 -28.28 -9.88
N ASP A 260 -0.61 -29.56 -9.89
CA ASP A 260 -1.35 -30.62 -10.58
C ASP A 260 -2.70 -30.95 -9.90
N GLU A 261 -2.78 -30.81 -8.56
CA GLU A 261 -3.98 -31.13 -7.77
C GLU A 261 -5.03 -30.00 -7.82
N TYR A 262 -4.60 -28.74 -7.79
CA TYR A 262 -5.45 -27.55 -7.69
C TYR A 262 -5.54 -26.79 -9.02
N SER A 263 -6.36 -27.31 -9.94
CA SER A 263 -6.55 -26.74 -11.28
C SER A 263 -7.08 -25.29 -11.32
N GLU A 264 -7.63 -24.80 -10.22
CA GLU A 264 -8.20 -23.47 -10.06
C GLU A 264 -7.14 -22.35 -9.96
N ILE A 265 -5.89 -22.69 -9.64
CA ILE A 265 -4.81 -21.72 -9.45
C ILE A 265 -3.50 -22.25 -10.02
N ARG A 266 -2.70 -21.37 -10.63
CA ARG A 266 -1.34 -21.71 -11.07
C ARG A 266 -0.34 -21.44 -9.96
N LEU A 267 0.43 -22.45 -9.55
CA LEU A 267 1.51 -22.28 -8.58
C LEU A 267 2.86 -22.12 -9.31
N LEU A 268 3.70 -21.22 -8.78
CA LEU A 268 5.07 -21.03 -9.26
C LEU A 268 6.06 -21.59 -8.25
N THR A 269 7.03 -22.36 -8.74
CA THR A 269 8.19 -22.75 -7.94
C THR A 269 9.13 -21.55 -7.83
N GLY A 270 9.34 -21.05 -6.62
CA GLY A 270 10.16 -19.87 -6.43
C GLY A 270 11.02 -19.91 -5.18
N THR A 271 11.76 -18.82 -4.99
CA THR A 271 12.54 -18.58 -3.78
C THR A 271 12.71 -17.09 -3.58
N GLU A 272 12.82 -16.68 -2.33
CA GLU A 272 13.49 -15.43 -2.00
C GLU A 272 14.97 -15.71 -1.73
N CYS A 273 15.77 -15.49 -2.78
CA CYS A 273 17.21 -15.70 -2.76
C CYS A 273 17.92 -14.47 -2.19
N ASP A 274 18.73 -14.68 -1.15
CA ASP A 274 19.56 -13.63 -0.60
C ASP A 274 20.64 -13.20 -1.61
N ILE A 275 20.92 -11.90 -1.65
CA ILE A 275 22.05 -11.34 -2.37
C ILE A 275 23.21 -11.26 -1.38
N LYS A 276 24.27 -12.04 -1.61
CA LYS A 276 25.44 -12.10 -0.72
C LYS A 276 26.18 -10.76 -0.69
N SER A 277 27.09 -10.62 0.28
CA SER A 277 27.87 -9.38 0.46
C SER A 277 28.77 -9.03 -0.72
N ASP A 278 29.09 -9.99 -1.58
CA ASP A 278 29.88 -9.83 -2.81
C ASP A 278 29.02 -9.67 -4.08
N GLY A 279 27.69 -9.59 -3.94
CA GLY A 279 26.75 -9.43 -5.07
C GLY A 279 26.29 -10.74 -5.69
N SER A 280 26.90 -11.88 -5.34
CA SER A 280 26.49 -13.19 -5.85
C SER A 280 25.18 -13.67 -5.22
N MET A 281 24.43 -14.50 -5.95
CA MET A 281 23.21 -15.12 -5.46
C MET A 281 23.52 -16.20 -4.42
N ASP A 282 22.60 -16.41 -3.49
CA ASP A 282 22.78 -17.37 -2.41
C ASP A 282 22.82 -18.83 -2.88
N TYR A 283 22.02 -19.16 -3.90
CA TYR A 283 22.06 -20.43 -4.63
C TYR A 283 22.93 -20.37 -5.89
N SER A 284 23.34 -21.55 -6.38
CA SER A 284 24.03 -21.65 -7.67
C SER A 284 23.06 -21.48 -8.84
N ASP A 285 23.60 -21.16 -10.01
CA ASP A 285 22.83 -20.98 -11.23
C ASP A 285 22.08 -22.27 -11.64
N GLU A 286 22.65 -23.45 -11.40
CA GLU A 286 21.99 -24.74 -11.66
C GLU A 286 20.76 -24.99 -10.79
N VAL A 287 20.71 -24.40 -9.60
CA VAL A 287 19.54 -24.45 -8.72
C VAL A 287 18.52 -23.41 -9.16
N LEU A 288 18.96 -22.18 -9.44
CA LEU A 288 18.09 -21.09 -9.86
C LEU A 288 17.39 -21.38 -11.21
N GLU A 289 18.03 -22.12 -12.12
CA GLU A 289 17.46 -22.54 -13.40
C GLU A 289 16.19 -23.40 -13.24
N GLN A 290 16.04 -24.10 -12.11
CA GLN A 290 14.91 -25.01 -11.86
C GLN A 290 13.66 -24.29 -11.31
N LEU A 291 13.75 -22.97 -11.09
CA LEU A 291 12.70 -22.15 -10.50
C LEU A 291 11.99 -21.29 -11.56
N ASP A 292 10.67 -21.19 -11.46
CA ASP A 292 9.87 -20.29 -12.28
C ASP A 292 10.09 -18.82 -11.88
N TRP A 293 10.28 -18.58 -10.57
CA TRP A 293 10.22 -17.25 -9.98
C TRP A 293 11.28 -16.99 -8.89
N VAL A 294 12.29 -16.18 -9.21
CA VAL A 294 13.36 -15.81 -8.25
C VAL A 294 13.20 -14.36 -7.81
N VAL A 295 12.93 -14.18 -6.52
CA VAL A 295 12.98 -12.89 -5.82
C VAL A 295 14.38 -12.73 -5.25
N ALA A 296 15.13 -11.68 -5.64
CA ALA A 296 16.44 -11.39 -5.09
C ALA A 296 16.36 -10.24 -4.08
N SER A 297 16.86 -10.44 -2.86
CA SER A 297 16.71 -9.48 -1.75
C SER A 297 17.98 -9.38 -0.90
N ILE A 298 18.22 -8.24 -0.26
CA ILE A 298 19.30 -8.07 0.73
C ILE A 298 18.75 -8.24 2.15
N HIS A 299 19.18 -9.30 2.86
CA HIS A 299 18.87 -9.50 4.28
C HIS A 299 20.07 -9.28 5.20
N ILE A 300 21.29 -9.37 4.67
CA ILE A 300 22.53 -9.24 5.45
C ILE A 300 23.49 -8.23 4.81
N GLY A 301 24.38 -7.68 5.64
CA GLY A 301 25.38 -6.72 5.18
C GLY A 301 24.76 -5.39 4.71
N MET A 302 23.65 -4.95 5.30
CA MET A 302 22.96 -3.69 4.93
C MET A 302 23.76 -2.43 5.34
N GLN A 303 24.67 -2.54 6.31
CA GLN A 303 25.48 -1.43 6.80
C GLN A 303 26.75 -1.26 5.94
N ARG A 304 26.55 -0.82 4.70
CA ARG A 304 27.60 -0.52 3.70
C ARG A 304 27.28 0.82 3.04
N ASP A 305 28.26 1.36 2.30
CA ASP A 305 28.08 2.58 1.50
C ASP A 305 27.13 2.35 0.30
N GLU A 306 26.62 3.47 -0.24
CA GLU A 306 25.67 3.49 -1.36
C GLU A 306 26.19 2.72 -2.57
N GLU A 307 27.46 2.89 -2.92
CA GLU A 307 28.08 2.27 -4.10
C GLU A 307 28.08 0.74 -3.97
N THR A 308 28.48 0.22 -2.81
CA THR A 308 28.51 -1.21 -2.52
C THR A 308 27.12 -1.84 -2.53
N ILE A 309 26.12 -1.20 -1.91
CA ILE A 309 24.75 -1.74 -1.93
C ILE A 309 24.16 -1.70 -3.33
N THR A 310 24.37 -0.60 -4.05
CA THR A 310 23.90 -0.44 -5.43
C THR A 310 24.51 -1.48 -6.35
N SER A 311 25.84 -1.72 -6.27
CA SER A 311 26.50 -2.72 -7.11
C SER A 311 25.97 -4.13 -6.84
N ARG A 312 25.79 -4.50 -5.57
CA ARG A 312 25.23 -5.81 -5.19
C ARG A 312 23.86 -6.07 -5.82
N ILE A 313 22.98 -5.07 -5.79
CA ILE A 313 21.64 -5.20 -6.40
C ILE A 313 21.76 -5.29 -7.93
N ILE A 314 22.64 -4.49 -8.55
CA ILE A 314 22.87 -4.53 -9.99
C ILE A 314 23.46 -5.89 -10.42
N ASP A 315 24.37 -6.48 -9.64
CA ASP A 315 24.92 -7.82 -9.92
C ASP A 315 23.80 -8.88 -9.89
N ALA A 316 22.91 -8.81 -8.90
CA ALA A 316 21.73 -9.68 -8.83
C ALA A 316 20.76 -9.46 -10.00
N ILE A 317 20.57 -8.22 -10.46
CA ILE A 317 19.77 -7.91 -11.67
C ILE A 317 20.38 -8.59 -12.91
N HIS A 318 21.71 -8.63 -13.04
CA HIS A 318 22.39 -9.24 -14.19
C HIS A 318 22.40 -10.78 -14.14
N ASN A 319 22.13 -11.41 -13.01
CA ASN A 319 21.94 -12.86 -12.97
C ASN A 319 20.71 -13.24 -13.84
N PRO A 320 20.82 -14.19 -14.78
CA PRO A 320 19.76 -14.50 -15.77
C PRO A 320 18.48 -15.08 -15.16
N TYR A 321 18.55 -15.60 -13.94
CA TYR A 321 17.41 -16.24 -13.26
C TYR A 321 16.60 -15.29 -12.39
N THR A 322 17.16 -14.15 -11.99
CA THR A 322 16.42 -13.12 -11.23
C THR A 322 15.16 -12.72 -12.00
N ARG A 323 14.02 -12.62 -11.31
CA ARG A 323 12.78 -12.10 -11.91
C ARG A 323 12.41 -10.77 -11.30
N VAL A 324 12.65 -10.61 -10.01
CA VAL A 324 12.28 -9.42 -9.25
C VAL A 324 13.33 -9.10 -8.19
N ILE A 325 13.54 -7.82 -7.91
CA ILE A 325 14.22 -7.39 -6.69
C ILE A 325 13.15 -7.16 -5.61
N GLY A 326 13.22 -7.94 -4.53
CA GLY A 326 12.30 -7.88 -3.39
C GLY A 326 12.64 -6.73 -2.45
N HIS A 327 11.60 -6.12 -1.85
CA HIS A 327 11.65 -4.97 -0.92
C HIS A 327 12.94 -4.13 -1.05
N PRO A 328 13.10 -3.39 -2.18
CA PRO A 328 14.40 -2.97 -2.70
C PRO A 328 15.17 -1.94 -1.88
N THR A 329 14.60 -1.45 -0.77
CA THR A 329 15.29 -0.53 0.15
C THR A 329 15.58 -1.16 1.50
N GLY A 330 15.02 -2.36 1.74
CA GLY A 330 15.11 -3.08 3.01
C GLY A 330 14.49 -2.32 4.18
N ARG A 331 13.68 -1.29 3.94
CA ARG A 331 13.13 -0.46 5.01
C ARG A 331 12.11 -1.24 5.87
N LEU A 332 12.02 -0.85 7.13
CA LEU A 332 10.93 -1.22 8.03
C LEU A 332 10.39 0.08 8.64
N ILE A 333 9.17 0.46 8.28
CA ILE A 333 8.53 1.71 8.67
C ILE A 333 8.61 1.87 10.20
N GLN A 334 9.15 3.01 10.65
CA GLN A 334 9.40 3.36 12.06
C GLN A 334 10.40 2.45 12.83
N LYS A 335 11.03 1.47 12.19
CA LYS A 335 12.01 0.54 12.82
C LYS A 335 13.39 0.60 12.19
N ARG A 336 13.48 0.63 10.86
CA ARG A 336 14.72 0.61 10.08
C ARG A 336 14.56 1.52 8.87
N ASN A 337 15.42 2.53 8.75
CA ASN A 337 15.49 3.35 7.54
C ASN A 337 15.93 2.49 6.34
N PRO A 338 15.62 2.92 5.10
CA PRO A 338 16.31 2.41 3.91
C PRO A 338 17.81 2.30 4.13
N TYR A 339 18.45 1.28 3.58
CA TYR A 339 19.90 1.30 3.42
C TYR A 339 20.32 2.38 2.40
N GLU A 340 21.58 2.80 2.42
CA GLU A 340 22.09 3.76 1.44
C GLU A 340 22.11 3.07 0.06
N VAL A 341 21.27 3.52 -0.87
CA VAL A 341 21.10 2.88 -2.18
C VAL A 341 20.72 3.89 -3.26
N ASN A 342 21.32 3.72 -4.44
CA ASN A 342 21.01 4.52 -5.61
C ASN A 342 19.91 3.86 -6.44
N LEU A 343 18.65 4.20 -6.14
CA LEU A 343 17.49 3.64 -6.84
C LEU A 343 17.45 4.00 -8.33
N ASP A 344 17.97 5.15 -8.75
CA ASP A 344 17.95 5.53 -10.17
C ASP A 344 18.80 4.58 -11.02
N LYS A 345 20.01 4.23 -10.55
CA LYS A 345 20.87 3.23 -11.22
C LYS A 345 20.26 1.84 -11.22
N ILE A 346 19.58 1.45 -10.14
CA ILE A 346 18.88 0.17 -10.05
C ILE A 346 17.72 0.12 -11.04
N PHE A 347 16.94 1.19 -11.16
CA PHE A 347 15.83 1.27 -12.09
C PHE A 347 16.30 1.21 -13.55
N GLU A 348 17.40 1.88 -13.88
CA GLU A 348 18.03 1.80 -15.20
C GLU A 348 18.41 0.35 -15.53
N ALA A 349 19.19 -0.31 -14.66
CA ALA A 349 19.58 -1.71 -14.85
C ALA A 349 18.38 -2.66 -14.93
N ALA A 350 17.37 -2.46 -14.07
CA ALA A 350 16.16 -3.27 -14.04
C ALA A 350 15.33 -3.14 -15.33
N ALA A 351 15.19 -1.92 -15.86
CA ALA A 351 14.50 -1.68 -17.12
C ALA A 351 15.22 -2.34 -18.30
N GLU A 352 16.55 -2.22 -18.37
CA GLU A 352 17.38 -2.85 -19.41
C GLU A 352 17.31 -4.37 -19.36
N GLN A 353 17.40 -4.96 -18.16
CA GLN A 353 17.41 -6.40 -17.95
C GLN A 353 16.01 -7.02 -17.85
N LYS A 354 14.95 -6.19 -17.94
CA LYS A 354 13.55 -6.58 -17.76
C LYS A 354 13.33 -7.35 -16.43
N VAL A 355 13.91 -6.83 -15.35
CA VAL A 355 13.72 -7.33 -13.98
C VAL A 355 12.67 -6.45 -13.30
N PHE A 356 11.70 -7.07 -12.64
CA PHE A 356 10.66 -6.34 -11.90
C PHE A 356 11.21 -5.72 -10.60
N MET A 357 10.57 -4.66 -10.13
CA MET A 357 10.78 -4.15 -8.76
C MET A 357 9.55 -4.42 -7.90
N GLU A 358 9.75 -4.93 -6.70
CA GLU A 358 8.65 -5.23 -5.79
C GLU A 358 8.08 -3.96 -5.12
N ILE A 359 6.74 -3.89 -5.02
CA ILE A 359 6.01 -3.19 -3.97
C ILE A 359 5.52 -4.26 -2.98
N ASN A 360 6.28 -4.43 -1.91
CA ASN A 360 5.97 -5.35 -0.83
C ASN A 360 4.80 -4.82 -0.03
N CYS A 361 3.74 -5.61 0.13
CA CYS A 361 2.48 -5.16 0.70
C CYS A 361 2.42 -5.26 2.23
N SER A 362 3.46 -5.81 2.88
CA SER A 362 3.53 -5.90 4.34
C SER A 362 3.33 -4.52 4.97
N PRO A 363 2.42 -4.35 5.96
CA PRO A 363 2.15 -3.08 6.62
C PRO A 363 3.40 -2.41 7.21
N SER A 364 4.40 -3.22 7.55
CA SER A 364 5.65 -2.74 8.14
C SER A 364 6.72 -2.36 7.12
N ARG A 365 6.54 -2.70 5.83
CA ARG A 365 7.50 -2.42 4.75
C ARG A 365 6.96 -1.38 3.76
N LEU A 366 5.87 -1.72 3.06
CA LEU A 366 5.33 -0.97 1.92
C LEU A 366 6.42 -0.54 0.93
N ASP A 367 7.31 -1.46 0.56
CA ASP A 367 8.58 -1.18 -0.11
C ASP A 367 8.65 -1.83 -1.49
N LEU A 368 8.74 -1.11 -2.60
CA LEU A 368 8.96 0.33 -2.77
C LEU A 368 7.83 1.23 -2.27
N ARG A 369 8.21 2.41 -1.78
CA ARG A 369 7.25 3.49 -1.46
C ARG A 369 6.66 4.12 -2.73
N ASP A 370 5.53 4.79 -2.57
CA ASP A 370 4.78 5.47 -3.63
C ASP A 370 5.60 6.37 -4.56
N VAL A 371 6.46 7.24 -4.01
CA VAL A 371 7.31 8.15 -4.79
C VAL A 371 8.32 7.36 -5.64
N ASP A 372 8.88 6.29 -5.09
CA ASP A 372 9.88 5.47 -5.78
C ASP A 372 9.23 4.53 -6.79
N ALA A 373 8.01 4.05 -6.52
CA ALA A 373 7.19 3.32 -7.49
C ALA A 373 6.87 4.20 -8.72
N ARG A 374 6.56 5.48 -8.52
CA ARG A 374 6.37 6.44 -9.63
C ARG A 374 7.65 6.65 -10.43
N ARG A 375 8.79 6.84 -9.75
CA ARG A 375 10.11 6.96 -10.40
C ARG A 375 10.47 5.70 -11.20
N ALA A 376 10.20 4.52 -10.66
CA ALA A 376 10.41 3.25 -11.35
C ALA A 376 9.59 3.17 -12.65
N LYS A 377 8.29 3.53 -12.59
CA LYS A 377 7.44 3.63 -13.79
C LYS A 377 8.00 4.61 -14.82
N GLU A 378 8.43 5.81 -14.38
CA GLU A 378 9.00 6.84 -15.25
C GLU A 378 10.32 6.38 -15.91
N ALA A 379 11.09 5.51 -15.24
CA ALA A 379 12.27 4.84 -15.78
C ALA A 379 11.97 3.63 -16.68
N GLY A 380 10.70 3.27 -16.87
CA GLY A 380 10.27 2.14 -17.71
C GLY A 380 10.26 0.78 -17.00
N VAL A 381 10.51 0.75 -15.70
CA VAL A 381 10.48 -0.47 -14.89
C VAL A 381 9.04 -0.91 -14.64
N LYS A 382 8.82 -2.23 -14.64
CA LYS A 382 7.55 -2.85 -14.27
C LYS A 382 7.62 -3.34 -12.84
N LEU A 383 6.50 -3.22 -12.13
CA LEU A 383 6.44 -3.50 -10.69
C LEU A 383 5.61 -4.75 -10.42
N THR A 384 5.92 -5.43 -9.32
CA THR A 384 5.14 -6.55 -8.78
C THR A 384 4.57 -6.16 -7.41
N LEU A 385 3.50 -6.83 -7.02
CA LEU A 385 2.98 -6.84 -5.66
C LEU A 385 3.29 -8.21 -5.06
N GLY A 386 3.81 -8.21 -3.84
CA GLY A 386 4.02 -9.41 -3.04
C GLY A 386 3.51 -9.15 -1.62
N SER A 387 2.69 -10.02 -1.07
CA SER A 387 2.19 -9.81 0.30
C SER A 387 3.28 -9.98 1.36
N ASP A 388 4.35 -10.72 1.03
CA ASP A 388 5.39 -11.12 1.98
C ASP A 388 4.75 -11.88 3.15
N ALA A 389 3.72 -12.68 2.83
CA ALA A 389 2.89 -13.35 3.81
C ALA A 389 3.64 -14.51 4.45
N HIS A 390 3.61 -14.52 5.78
CA HIS A 390 4.11 -15.59 6.65
C HIS A 390 2.96 -16.32 7.37
N SER A 391 1.72 -16.03 6.98
CA SER A 391 0.50 -16.72 7.39
C SER A 391 -0.64 -16.40 6.41
N VAL A 392 -1.69 -17.22 6.39
CA VAL A 392 -2.85 -17.05 5.51
C VAL A 392 -3.53 -15.69 5.70
N ALA A 393 -3.51 -15.15 6.93
CA ALA A 393 -4.08 -13.85 7.24
C ALA A 393 -3.28 -12.69 6.61
N GLN A 394 -1.97 -12.86 6.40
CA GLN A 394 -1.12 -11.81 5.86
C GLN A 394 -1.25 -11.68 4.33
N MET A 395 -1.80 -12.68 3.64
CA MET A 395 -2.12 -12.57 2.21
C MET A 395 -3.15 -11.47 1.94
N GLU A 396 -3.98 -11.13 2.93
CA GLU A 396 -4.97 -10.05 2.83
C GLU A 396 -4.34 -8.63 2.81
N PHE A 397 -3.01 -8.52 2.78
CA PHE A 397 -2.29 -7.25 2.69
C PHE A 397 -2.15 -6.69 1.26
N LEU A 398 -2.45 -7.46 0.21
CA LEU A 398 -2.41 -6.97 -1.19
C LEU A 398 -3.08 -5.59 -1.42
N PRO A 399 -4.22 -5.24 -0.79
CA PRO A 399 -4.82 -3.91 -0.92
C PRO A 399 -3.90 -2.76 -0.51
N LEU A 400 -2.96 -2.99 0.42
CA LEU A 400 -1.97 -1.98 0.81
C LEU A 400 -0.95 -1.72 -0.32
N GLY A 401 -0.50 -2.77 -1.01
CA GLY A 401 0.36 -2.63 -2.20
C GLY A 401 -0.35 -1.92 -3.34
N VAL A 402 -1.63 -2.24 -3.57
CA VAL A 402 -2.47 -1.52 -4.55
C VAL A 402 -2.61 -0.05 -4.17
N SER A 403 -2.80 0.27 -2.89
CA SER A 403 -2.82 1.66 -2.42
C SER A 403 -1.51 2.39 -2.74
N VAL A 404 -0.35 1.76 -2.49
CA VAL A 404 0.97 2.32 -2.85
C VAL A 404 1.10 2.51 -4.36
N ALA A 405 0.71 1.51 -5.16
CA ALA A 405 0.74 1.57 -6.63
C ALA A 405 -0.11 2.73 -7.16
N ARG A 406 -1.32 2.91 -6.62
CA ARG A 406 -2.22 4.01 -6.99
C ARG A 406 -1.63 5.38 -6.64
N ARG A 407 -1.04 5.52 -5.44
CA ARG A 407 -0.29 6.73 -5.04
C ARG A 407 0.94 6.98 -5.90
N GLY A 408 1.55 5.92 -6.43
CA GLY A 408 2.64 5.96 -7.41
C GLY A 408 2.19 6.18 -8.86
N TRP A 409 0.92 6.48 -9.10
CA TRP A 409 0.35 6.72 -10.44
C TRP A 409 0.48 5.51 -11.39
N LEU A 410 0.54 4.30 -10.83
CA LEU A 410 0.66 3.08 -11.61
C LEU A 410 -0.68 2.71 -12.24
N GLU A 411 -0.62 2.34 -13.51
CA GLU A 411 -1.72 1.81 -14.29
C GLU A 411 -1.60 0.28 -14.36
N PRO A 412 -2.64 -0.47 -14.80
CA PRO A 412 -2.58 -1.92 -14.83
C PRO A 412 -1.35 -2.47 -15.57
N LEU A 413 -0.99 -1.85 -16.70
CA LEU A 413 0.18 -2.25 -17.49
C LEU A 413 1.53 -2.00 -16.80
N ASP A 414 1.56 -1.33 -15.65
CA ASP A 414 2.77 -1.11 -14.86
C ASP A 414 2.93 -2.17 -13.76
N VAL A 415 1.86 -2.89 -13.41
CA VAL A 415 1.82 -3.88 -12.33
C VAL A 415 1.63 -5.28 -12.91
N ALA A 416 2.66 -6.11 -12.79
CA ALA A 416 2.70 -7.47 -13.33
C ALA A 416 1.58 -8.37 -12.80
N ASN A 417 1.11 -8.11 -11.58
CA ASN A 417 0.00 -8.84 -10.96
C ASN A 417 -1.34 -8.65 -11.68
N THR A 418 -1.44 -7.76 -12.67
CA THR A 418 -2.64 -7.61 -13.51
C THR A 418 -2.57 -8.40 -14.82
N TRP A 419 -1.45 -9.06 -15.09
CA TRP A 419 -1.19 -9.74 -16.35
C TRP A 419 -1.61 -11.21 -16.29
N SER A 420 -1.69 -11.86 -17.46
CA SER A 420 -1.73 -13.32 -17.48
C SER A 420 -0.39 -13.89 -17.04
N ILE A 421 -0.39 -15.11 -16.51
CA ILE A 421 0.82 -15.74 -15.99
C ILE A 421 1.87 -15.96 -17.08
N GLU A 422 1.45 -16.22 -18.33
CA GLU A 422 2.34 -16.37 -19.47
C GLU A 422 3.09 -15.07 -19.77
N LYS A 423 2.42 -13.92 -19.63
CA LYS A 423 3.06 -12.62 -19.81
C LYS A 423 4.03 -12.30 -18.66
N VAL A 424 3.71 -12.70 -17.43
CA VAL A 424 4.60 -12.55 -16.27
C VAL A 424 5.89 -13.35 -16.50
N LEU A 425 5.78 -14.65 -16.81
CA LEU A 425 6.92 -15.55 -17.03
C LEU A 425 7.68 -15.23 -18.33
N GLY A 426 7.01 -14.65 -19.32
CA GLY A 426 7.60 -14.24 -20.60
C GLY A 426 8.26 -12.86 -20.60
N PHE A 427 8.17 -12.08 -19.52
CA PHE A 427 8.62 -10.68 -19.53
C PHE A 427 10.12 -10.54 -19.79
N ARG A 428 10.93 -11.39 -19.16
CA ARG A 428 12.40 -11.38 -19.26
C ARG A 428 12.96 -12.22 -20.44
N GLN A 429 12.09 -12.85 -21.23
CA GLN A 429 12.50 -13.66 -22.38
C GLN A 429 12.90 -12.81 -23.60
#